data_AF-A0A0N9HRF5-F1
#
_entry.id   AF-A0A0N9HRF5-F1
#
_cell.length_a   1.000
_cell.length_b   1.000
_cell.length_c   1.000
_cell.angle_alpha   90.00
_cell.angle_beta   90.00
_cell.angle_gamma   90.00
#
_symmetry.space_group_name_H-M   'P 1'
#
loop_
_entity.id
_entity.type
_entity.pdbx_description
1 polymer ?
#
loop_
_entity_poly.entity_id
_entity_poly.type
_entity_poly.pdbx_seq_one_letter_code
_entity_poly.pdbx_strand_id
1 'polypeptide(L)'
;MLSAQARIAADANKLLARVSLLLPTAPTSQPRFFRPLPPLQLGTIDIRDSLEVLGCSRATTTALASLFQAAQAKLQEASQTSYERTMRGLAATLSEGDQACNGASEVLRTRYMGDYVAARNRLRAQLLAEVTAARDRVASSVESTEGRGSFSDEVVAVLERA
;
A
#
# COMPACT_ATOMS: atom_id res chain seq x y z
N MET A 1 56.71 -16.09 33.08
CA MET A 1 56.54 -17.36 32.35
C MET A 1 55.09 -17.48 31.92
N LEU A 2 54.82 -17.64 30.63
CA LEU A 2 53.45 -17.92 30.16
C LEU A 2 53.03 -19.30 30.66
N SER A 3 51.82 -19.42 31.21
CA SER A 3 51.29 -20.70 31.71
C SER A 3 51.25 -21.74 30.59
N ALA A 4 51.30 -23.02 30.94
CA ALA A 4 51.22 -24.12 29.96
C ALA A 4 49.99 -23.97 29.04
N GLN A 5 48.89 -23.46 29.60
CA GLN A 5 47.64 -23.19 28.90
C GLN A 5 47.76 -22.07 27.86
N ALA A 6 48.50 -21.00 28.16
CA ALA A 6 48.76 -19.92 27.21
C ALA A 6 49.63 -20.38 26.02
N ARG A 7 50.56 -21.32 26.26
CA ARG A 7 51.35 -21.94 25.19
C ARG A 7 50.49 -22.81 24.28
N ILE A 8 49.63 -23.65 24.87
CA ILE A 8 48.70 -24.51 24.11
C ILE A 8 47.75 -23.67 23.26
N ALA A 9 47.20 -22.57 23.80
CA ALA A 9 46.33 -21.68 23.05
C ALA A 9 47.06 -20.99 21.87
N ALA A 10 48.31 -20.57 22.08
CA ALA A 10 49.12 -19.96 21.03
C ALA A 10 49.44 -20.96 19.89
N ASP A 11 49.80 -22.20 20.24
CA ASP A 11 50.09 -23.24 19.26
C ASP A 11 48.83 -23.69 18.51
N ALA A 12 47.69 -23.80 19.20
CA ALA A 12 46.40 -24.10 18.58
C ALA A 12 45.97 -23.01 17.59
N ASN A 13 46.08 -21.73 17.97
CA ASN A 13 45.78 -20.61 17.07
C ASN A 13 46.70 -20.57 15.86
N LYS A 14 48.00 -20.88 16.04
CA LYS A 14 48.96 -20.94 14.94
C LYS A 14 48.64 -22.07 13.95
N LEU A 15 48.13 -23.20 14.47
CA LEU A 15 47.71 -24.34 13.64
C LEU A 15 46.41 -24.03 12.90
N LEU A 16 45.41 -23.47 13.59
CA LEU A 16 44.15 -23.03 12.97
C LEU A 16 44.39 -21.99 11.86
N ALA A 17 45.29 -21.03 12.08
CA ALA A 17 45.68 -20.03 11.08
C ALA A 17 46.31 -20.64 9.81
N ARG A 18 47.00 -21.79 9.94
CA ARG A 18 47.55 -22.53 8.79
C ARG A 18 46.47 -23.33 8.08
N VAL A 19 45.55 -23.92 8.82
CA VAL A 19 44.41 -24.65 8.23
C VAL A 19 43.49 -23.71 7.45
N SER A 20 43.27 -22.49 7.94
CA SER A 20 42.49 -21.47 7.22
C SER A 20 43.08 -21.06 5.87
N LEU A 21 44.39 -21.28 5.63
CA LEU A 21 45.02 -21.03 4.33
C LEU A 21 44.85 -22.18 3.33
N LEU A 22 44.50 -23.37 3.82
CA LEU A 22 44.24 -24.57 2.99
C LEU A 22 42.76 -24.74 2.66
N LEU A 23 41.90 -24.05 3.39
CA LEU A 23 40.48 -23.95 3.08
C LEU A 23 40.32 -23.11 1.80
N PRO A 24 39.53 -23.59 0.82
CA PRO A 24 39.17 -22.79 -0.34
C PRO A 24 38.62 -21.45 0.15
N THR A 25 39.21 -20.34 -0.32
CA THR A 25 38.66 -19.02 -0.07
C THR A 25 37.21 -19.05 -0.53
N ALA A 26 36.27 -18.79 0.40
CA ALA A 26 34.85 -18.75 0.05
C ALA A 26 34.72 -17.85 -1.20
N PRO A 27 34.08 -18.32 -2.27
CA PRO A 27 33.95 -17.52 -3.48
C PRO A 27 33.34 -16.19 -3.05
N THR A 28 34.03 -15.10 -3.35
CA THR A 28 33.49 -13.75 -3.24
C THR A 28 32.21 -13.75 -4.04
N SER A 29 31.08 -13.81 -3.34
CA SER A 29 29.75 -13.83 -3.94
C SER A 29 29.63 -12.52 -4.71
N GLN A 30 29.91 -12.57 -6.02
CA GLN A 30 29.66 -11.44 -6.89
C GLN A 30 28.18 -11.09 -6.75
N PRO A 31 27.80 -9.80 -6.73
CA PRO A 31 26.40 -9.42 -6.71
C PRO A 31 25.78 -9.96 -8.01
N ARG A 32 25.06 -11.08 -7.89
CA ARG A 32 24.42 -11.73 -9.03
C ARG A 32 23.41 -10.74 -9.59
N PHE A 33 23.64 -10.29 -10.81
CA PHE A 33 22.71 -9.44 -11.54
C PHE A 33 21.42 -10.23 -11.77
N PHE A 34 20.48 -10.10 -10.83
CA PHE A 34 19.14 -10.66 -11.00
C PHE A 34 18.50 -10.03 -12.22
N ARG A 35 18.08 -10.87 -13.16
CA ARG A 35 17.26 -10.48 -14.31
C ARG A 35 16.10 -9.62 -13.79
N PRO A 36 15.84 -8.44 -14.37
CA PRO A 36 14.74 -7.59 -13.90
C PRO A 36 13.44 -8.39 -13.96
N LEU A 37 12.77 -8.51 -12.81
CA LEU A 37 11.50 -9.21 -12.72
C LEU A 37 10.43 -8.42 -13.48
N PRO A 38 9.49 -9.11 -14.17
CA PRO A 38 8.39 -8.41 -14.82
C PRO A 38 7.55 -7.66 -13.78
N PRO A 39 7.17 -6.39 -14.06
CA PRO A 39 6.35 -5.60 -13.15
C PRO A 39 4.95 -6.19 -12.98
N LEU A 40 4.30 -5.90 -11.85
CA LEU A 40 2.91 -6.29 -11.63
C LEU A 40 2.01 -5.50 -12.58
N GLN A 41 1.11 -6.20 -13.26
CA GLN A 41 0.10 -5.56 -14.10
C GLN A 41 -1.08 -5.11 -13.23
N LEU A 42 -0.98 -3.92 -12.64
CA LEU A 42 -1.98 -3.35 -11.72
C LEU A 42 -2.93 -2.41 -12.47
N GLY A 43 -4.17 -2.84 -12.70
CA GLY A 43 -5.17 -2.05 -13.43
C GLY A 43 -5.74 -0.87 -12.64
N THR A 44 -6.04 0.24 -13.32
CA THR A 44 -6.70 1.40 -12.75
C THR A 44 -8.24 1.32 -12.84
N ILE A 45 -8.97 2.07 -11.99
CA ILE A 45 -10.43 2.20 -12.14
C ILE A 45 -10.82 3.68 -12.05
N ASP A 46 -11.91 4.04 -12.74
CA ASP A 46 -12.53 5.35 -12.59
C ASP A 46 -13.75 5.25 -11.67
N ILE A 47 -14.00 6.30 -10.90
CA ILE A 47 -15.14 6.43 -10.00
C ILE A 47 -16.11 7.54 -10.43
N ARG A 48 -15.81 8.29 -11.50
CA ARG A 48 -16.64 9.40 -12.00
C ARG A 48 -18.09 9.01 -12.21
N ASP A 49 -18.36 7.94 -12.94
CA ASP A 49 -19.73 7.46 -13.19
C ASP A 49 -20.49 7.18 -11.88
N SER A 50 -19.80 6.64 -10.87
CA SER A 50 -20.43 6.38 -9.55
C SER A 50 -20.73 7.66 -8.79
N LEU A 51 -19.88 8.69 -8.92
CA LEU A 51 -20.10 10.00 -8.30
C LEU A 51 -21.21 10.78 -9.01
N GLU A 52 -21.32 10.64 -10.33
CA GLU A 52 -22.42 11.22 -11.12
C GLU A 52 -23.77 10.62 -10.72
N VAL A 53 -23.85 9.29 -10.55
CA VAL A 53 -25.07 8.61 -10.04
C VAL A 53 -25.46 9.10 -8.64
N LEU A 54 -24.50 9.49 -7.81
CA LEU A 54 -24.76 10.04 -6.48
C LEU A 54 -25.21 11.52 -6.51
N GLY A 55 -25.28 12.15 -7.69
CA GLY A 55 -25.70 13.54 -7.87
C GLY A 55 -24.63 14.57 -7.50
N CYS A 56 -23.35 14.18 -7.48
CA CYS A 56 -22.27 15.12 -7.21
C CYS A 56 -22.13 16.17 -8.32
N SER A 57 -21.83 17.41 -7.94
CA SER A 57 -21.51 18.46 -8.91
C SER A 57 -20.25 18.09 -9.70
N ARG A 58 -20.12 18.62 -10.93
CA ARG A 58 -18.94 18.39 -11.78
C ARG A 58 -17.62 18.74 -11.08
N ALA A 59 -17.60 19.80 -10.28
CA ALA A 59 -16.42 20.21 -9.51
C ALA A 59 -16.07 19.18 -8.43
N THR A 60 -17.07 18.72 -7.67
CA THR A 60 -16.91 17.70 -6.63
C THR A 60 -16.47 16.36 -7.22
N THR A 61 -17.08 15.94 -8.32
CA THR A 61 -16.72 14.73 -9.06
C THR A 61 -15.27 14.78 -9.53
N THR A 62 -14.82 15.91 -10.07
CA THR A 62 -13.43 16.09 -10.53
C THR A 62 -12.44 16.01 -9.38
N ALA A 63 -12.73 16.68 -8.25
CA ALA A 63 -11.86 16.70 -7.08
C ALA A 63 -11.76 15.32 -6.40
N LEU A 64 -12.89 14.61 -6.26
CA LEU A 64 -12.90 13.28 -5.66
C LEU A 64 -12.26 12.23 -6.58
N ALA A 65 -12.48 12.33 -7.90
CA ALA A 65 -11.83 11.46 -8.87
C ALA A 65 -10.31 11.65 -8.86
N SER A 66 -9.81 12.89 -8.81
CA SER A 66 -8.36 13.14 -8.74
C SER A 66 -7.74 12.66 -7.43
N LEU A 67 -8.43 12.84 -6.30
CA LEU A 67 -8.02 12.30 -5.01
C LEU A 67 -7.94 10.77 -5.04
N PHE A 68 -8.96 10.12 -5.61
CA PHE A 68 -9.00 8.67 -5.75
C PHE A 68 -7.87 8.15 -6.66
N GLN A 69 -7.63 8.81 -7.79
CA GLN A 69 -6.52 8.48 -8.69
C GLN A 69 -5.16 8.62 -7.99
N ALA A 70 -4.94 9.69 -7.22
CA ALA A 70 -3.70 9.88 -6.47
C ALA A 70 -3.51 8.79 -5.40
N ALA A 71 -4.57 8.43 -4.67
CA ALA A 71 -4.54 7.35 -3.70
C ALA A 71 -4.29 5.98 -4.37
N GLN A 72 -4.89 5.75 -5.53
CA GLN A 72 -4.68 4.54 -6.32
C GLN A 72 -3.24 4.43 -6.83
N ALA A 73 -2.65 5.52 -7.31
CA ALA A 73 -1.25 5.56 -7.74
C ALA A 73 -0.29 5.20 -6.59
N LYS A 74 -0.51 5.76 -5.40
CA LYS A 74 0.26 5.39 -4.19
C LYS A 74 0.10 3.92 -3.82
N LEU A 75 -1.12 3.37 -3.96
CA LEU A 75 -1.37 1.96 -3.69
C LEU A 75 -0.65 1.05 -4.70
N GLN A 76 -0.59 1.44 -5.97
CA GLN A 76 0.16 0.72 -7.01
C GLN A 76 1.65 0.72 -6.69
N GLU A 77 2.22 1.89 -6.40
CA GLU A 77 3.63 2.05 -6.05
C GLU A 77 4.00 1.21 -4.82
N ALA A 78 3.18 1.26 -3.77
CA ALA A 78 3.41 0.48 -2.55
C ALA A 78 3.37 -1.03 -2.81
N SER A 79 2.43 -1.49 -3.65
CA SER A 79 2.29 -2.90 -4.01
C SER A 79 3.48 -3.37 -4.85
N GLN A 80 3.89 -2.59 -5.85
CA GLN A 80 5.03 -2.86 -6.71
C GLN A 80 6.33 -2.92 -5.91
N THR A 81 6.58 -1.91 -5.08
CA THR A 81 7.78 -1.83 -4.24
C THR A 81 7.85 -2.99 -3.23
N SER A 82 6.70 -3.37 -2.66
CA SER A 82 6.63 -4.48 -1.72
C SER A 82 6.89 -5.83 -2.41
N TYR A 83 6.32 -6.04 -3.60
CA TYR A 83 6.59 -7.22 -4.41
C TYR A 83 8.07 -7.32 -4.79
N GLU A 84 8.66 -6.24 -5.30
CA GLU A 84 10.09 -6.21 -5.65
C GLU A 84 11.00 -6.49 -4.46
N ARG A 85 10.68 -5.92 -3.29
CA ARG A 85 11.42 -6.17 -2.05
C ARG A 85 11.34 -7.65 -1.66
N THR A 86 10.15 -8.25 -1.68
CA THR A 86 9.95 -9.66 -1.34
C THR A 86 10.67 -10.57 -2.31
N MET A 87 10.57 -10.29 -3.61
CA MET A 87 11.26 -11.07 -4.64
C MET A 87 12.79 -10.96 -4.52
N ARG A 88 13.32 -9.77 -4.23
CA ARG A 88 14.76 -9.59 -3.96
C ARG A 88 15.22 -10.37 -2.71
N GLY A 89 14.39 -10.41 -1.67
CA GLY A 89 14.66 -11.22 -0.47
C GLY A 89 14.71 -12.72 -0.79
N LEU A 90 13.75 -13.22 -1.56
CA LEU A 90 13.71 -14.63 -1.98
C LEU A 90 14.89 -15.02 -2.87
N ALA A 91 15.20 -14.14 -3.83
CA ALA A 91 16.38 -14.23 -4.68
C ALA A 91 17.68 -14.35 -3.87
N ALA A 92 17.81 -13.62 -2.75
CA ALA A 92 18.99 -13.72 -1.88
C ALA A 92 19.07 -15.05 -1.10
N THR A 93 17.94 -15.74 -0.89
CA THR A 93 17.88 -17.00 -0.13
C THR A 93 17.99 -18.26 -1.00
N LEU A 94 17.72 -18.15 -2.30
CA LEU A 94 17.67 -19.29 -3.22
C LEU A 94 19.00 -19.45 -3.98
N SER A 95 19.52 -20.68 -4.08
CA SER A 95 20.67 -20.99 -4.94
C SER A 95 20.25 -21.14 -6.41
N GLU A 96 21.18 -20.89 -7.34
CA GLU A 96 20.91 -21.05 -8.78
C GLU A 96 20.44 -22.47 -9.09
N GLY A 97 19.30 -22.60 -9.77
CA GLY A 97 18.78 -23.87 -10.26
C GLY A 97 17.43 -24.31 -9.69
N ASP A 98 16.94 -23.66 -8.63
CA ASP A 98 15.66 -24.04 -8.04
C ASP A 98 14.47 -23.61 -8.91
N GLN A 99 13.83 -24.58 -9.56
CA GLN A 99 12.50 -24.43 -10.18
C GLN A 99 11.45 -23.91 -9.18
N ALA A 100 11.70 -24.09 -7.87
CA ALA A 100 10.90 -23.52 -6.80
C ALA A 100 10.80 -21.98 -6.86
N CYS A 101 11.80 -21.29 -7.43
CA CYS A 101 11.79 -19.85 -7.59
C CYS A 101 10.67 -19.37 -8.54
N ASN A 102 10.40 -20.12 -9.62
CA ASN A 102 9.35 -19.78 -10.58
C ASN A 102 7.95 -20.02 -10.01
N GLY A 103 7.77 -21.11 -9.25
CA GLY A 103 6.51 -21.37 -8.56
C GLY A 103 6.20 -20.31 -7.49
N ALA A 104 7.22 -19.96 -6.69
CA ALA A 104 7.10 -18.91 -5.69
C ALA A 104 6.79 -17.54 -6.31
N SER A 105 7.40 -17.19 -7.45
CA SER A 105 7.16 -15.91 -8.11
C SER A 105 5.72 -15.76 -8.60
N GLU A 106 5.14 -16.80 -9.19
CA GLU A 106 3.75 -16.75 -9.68
C GLU A 106 2.76 -16.65 -8.51
N VAL A 107 2.94 -17.44 -7.45
CA VAL A 107 2.10 -17.37 -6.25
C VAL A 107 2.13 -15.98 -5.62
N LEU A 108 3.32 -15.38 -5.51
CA LEU A 108 3.47 -14.03 -4.97
C LEU A 108 2.85 -12.99 -5.88
N ARG A 109 3.04 -13.12 -7.19
CA ARG A 109 2.41 -12.23 -8.18
C ARG A 109 0.89 -12.24 -8.04
N THR A 110 0.26 -13.43 -8.02
CA THR A 110 -1.19 -13.55 -7.84
C THR A 110 -1.64 -12.94 -6.51
N ARG A 111 -0.90 -13.21 -5.42
CA ARG A 111 -1.20 -12.65 -4.10
C ARG A 111 -1.18 -11.12 -4.10
N TYR A 112 -0.07 -10.51 -4.53
CA TYR A 112 0.07 -9.04 -4.53
C TYR A 112 -0.94 -8.37 -5.46
N MET A 113 -1.25 -8.98 -6.62
CA MET A 113 -2.32 -8.49 -7.50
C MET A 113 -3.69 -8.58 -6.83
N GLY A 114 -3.99 -9.68 -6.14
CA GLY A 114 -5.24 -9.85 -5.39
C GLY A 114 -5.38 -8.85 -4.25
N ASP A 115 -4.33 -8.69 -3.45
CA ASP A 115 -4.27 -7.72 -2.35
C ASP A 115 -4.47 -6.29 -2.87
N TYR A 116 -3.84 -5.94 -3.99
CA TYR A 116 -4.03 -4.65 -4.65
C TYR A 116 -5.49 -4.43 -5.08
N VAL A 117 -6.11 -5.41 -5.75
CA VAL A 117 -7.50 -5.31 -6.21
C VAL A 117 -8.45 -5.15 -5.03
N ALA A 118 -8.25 -5.93 -3.96
CA ALA A 118 -9.06 -5.84 -2.74
C ALA A 118 -8.92 -4.46 -2.08
N ALA A 119 -7.69 -3.97 -1.91
CA ALA A 119 -7.43 -2.66 -1.32
C ALA A 119 -8.01 -1.52 -2.17
N ARG A 120 -7.89 -1.57 -3.49
CA ARG A 120 -8.47 -0.61 -4.42
C ARG A 120 -10.01 -0.58 -4.31
N ASN A 121 -10.64 -1.75 -4.29
CA ASN A 121 -12.10 -1.84 -4.19
C ASN A 121 -12.60 -1.35 -2.83
N ARG A 122 -11.86 -1.63 -1.74
CA ARG A 122 -12.15 -1.11 -0.40
C ARG A 122 -12.06 0.42 -0.37
N LEU A 123 -11.01 1.00 -0.96
CA LEU A 123 -10.85 2.45 -1.08
C LEU A 123 -12.04 3.09 -1.81
N ARG A 124 -12.47 2.49 -2.93
CA ARG A 124 -13.66 2.94 -3.68
C ARG A 124 -14.91 2.89 -2.81
N ALA A 125 -15.16 1.77 -2.14
CA ALA A 125 -16.34 1.59 -1.30
C ALA A 125 -16.37 2.61 -0.15
N GLN A 126 -15.24 2.84 0.51
CA GLN A 126 -15.12 3.82 1.59
C GLN A 126 -15.41 5.24 1.10
N LEU A 127 -14.82 5.64 -0.04
CA LEU A 127 -15.05 6.97 -0.60
C LEU A 127 -16.53 7.18 -0.96
N LEU A 128 -17.16 6.22 -1.63
CA LEU A 128 -18.57 6.33 -2.01
C LEU A 128 -19.51 6.31 -0.79
N ALA A 129 -19.18 5.53 0.24
CA ALA A 129 -19.93 5.52 1.49
C ALA A 129 -19.85 6.88 2.20
N GLU A 130 -18.66 7.49 2.27
CA GLU A 130 -18.49 8.83 2.85
C GLU A 130 -19.25 9.91 2.07
N VAL A 131 -19.25 9.85 0.73
CA VAL A 131 -20.03 10.77 -0.11
C VAL A 131 -21.53 10.61 0.16
N THR A 132 -22.01 9.37 0.28
CA THR A 132 -23.41 9.09 0.58
C THR A 132 -23.79 9.61 1.97
N ALA A 133 -22.97 9.32 2.98
CA ALA A 133 -23.18 9.80 4.34
C ALA A 133 -23.10 11.33 4.45
N ALA A 134 -22.25 11.99 3.64
CA ALA A 134 -22.20 13.45 3.58
C ALA A 134 -23.48 14.03 2.96
N ARG A 135 -24.00 13.41 1.91
CA ARG A 135 -25.26 13.81 1.27
C ARG A 135 -26.44 13.67 2.23
N ASP A 136 -26.55 12.53 2.91
CA ASP A 136 -27.67 12.25 3.82
C ASP A 136 -27.66 13.20 5.03
N ARG A 137 -26.47 13.56 5.54
CA ARG A 137 -26.31 14.60 6.57
C ARG A 137 -26.84 15.95 6.11
N VAL A 138 -26.53 16.37 4.88
CA VAL A 138 -27.05 17.63 4.32
C VAL A 138 -28.58 17.58 4.18
N ALA A 139 -29.13 16.48 3.67
CA ALA A 139 -30.58 16.30 3.54
C ALA A 139 -31.30 16.42 4.90
N SER A 140 -30.80 15.71 5.93
CA SER A 140 -31.36 15.78 7.29
C SER A 140 -31.24 17.17 7.94
N SER A 141 -30.18 17.91 7.63
CA SER A 141 -30.01 19.28 8.14
C SER A 141 -31.00 20.25 7.51
N VAL A 142 -31.34 20.08 6.23
CA VAL A 142 -32.33 20.93 5.55
C VAL A 142 -33.73 20.71 6.13
N GLU A 143 -34.14 19.45 6.34
CA GLU A 143 -35.44 19.13 6.97
C GLU A 143 -35.56 19.69 8.40
N SER A 144 -34.47 19.70 9.16
CA SER A 144 -34.48 20.30 10.51
C SER A 144 -34.54 21.84 10.54
N THR A 145 -34.28 22.50 9.41
CA THR A 145 -34.22 23.97 9.31
C THR A 145 -35.56 24.58 8.85
N GLU A 146 -36.46 23.80 8.24
CA GLU A 146 -37.82 24.23 7.89
C GLU A 146 -38.73 24.47 9.11
N GLY A 147 -38.28 24.12 10.32
CA GLY A 147 -38.97 24.38 11.59
C GLY A 147 -38.67 25.73 12.25
N ARG A 148 -37.87 26.62 11.64
CA ARG A 148 -37.67 27.98 12.18
C ARG A 148 -38.70 28.92 11.57
N GLY A 149 -39.72 29.18 12.39
CA GLY A 149 -40.91 29.97 12.08
C GLY A 149 -40.67 31.22 11.24
N SER A 150 -41.61 31.40 10.31
CA SER A 150 -41.92 32.65 9.63
C SER A 150 -42.06 33.78 10.66
N PHE A 151 -40.97 34.52 10.91
CA PHE A 151 -41.01 35.80 11.61
C PHE A 151 -41.83 36.86 10.83
N SER A 152 -42.29 36.53 9.63
CA SER A 152 -43.07 37.41 8.77
C SER A 152 -44.55 37.46 9.18
N ASP A 153 -45.12 36.38 9.73
CA ASP A 153 -46.55 36.37 10.08
C ASP A 153 -46.84 37.13 11.38
N GLU A 154 -45.92 37.11 12.35
CA GLU A 154 -46.09 37.84 13.62
C GLU A 154 -45.91 39.36 13.44
N VAL A 155 -45.06 39.81 12.50
CA VAL A 155 -44.86 41.24 12.21
C VAL A 155 -46.02 41.85 11.42
N VAL A 156 -46.63 41.09 10.50
CA VAL A 156 -47.84 41.55 9.77
C VAL A 156 -49.03 41.68 10.72
N ALA A 157 -49.22 40.74 11.65
CA ALA A 157 -50.30 40.81 12.64
C ALA A 157 -50.18 42.00 13.62
N VAL A 158 -48.97 42.49 13.89
CA VAL A 158 -48.74 43.67 14.74
C VAL A 158 -49.00 44.99 13.98
N LEU A 159 -48.76 45.02 12.67
CA LEU A 159 -49.00 46.22 11.83
C LEU A 159 -50.47 46.41 11.42
N GLU A 160 -51.29 45.38 11.44
CA GLU A 160 -52.74 45.50 11.18
C GLU A 160 -53.56 45.90 12.42
N ARG A 161 -52.91 46.07 13.58
CA ARG A 161 -53.56 46.39 14.86
C ARG A 161 -53.18 47.76 15.44
N ALA A 162 -52.36 48.54 14.72
CA ALA A 162 -51.96 49.91 15.05
C ALA A 162 -52.68 50.92 14.15
#